data_AF-B9TBF9-F1
#
_entry.id   AF-B9TBF9-F1
#
_cell.length_a   1.000
_cell.length_b   1.000
_cell.length_c   1.000
_cell.angle_alpha   90.00
_cell.angle_beta   90.00
_cell.angle_gamma   90.00
#
_symmetry.space_group_name_H-M   'P 1'
#
loop_
_entity.id
_entity.type
_entity.pdbx_description
1 polymer ?
#
loop_
_entity_poly.entity_id
_entity_poly.type
_entity_poly.pdbx_seq_one_letter_code
_entity_poly.pdbx_strand_id
1 'polypeptide(L)'
;MTTTGGKVISASSHGSINGVAIALEGDVIFCPACKLEGKIVCAGARIPETWNGKNVALENDLCACGCTSHPRLVPNQSVKYQITGEADADMPQATAPATNTVMTFDDKYVLIDEETGIPLAKTEYALRRTNGQAFLKAIAEAEGGGYDFKYGAVKGKRNDPWRFTDFSTHPGHGCDGVTTAAGMYQINKATWQYHGEGRMGRTDFTPETQDLIAVSILRDLGIIDKIEEGDIESGLSAASHSWAALPVGRGSAGRHNQPHVTFEHFEAAYRAAGGTTR
;
A
#
# COMPACT_ATOMS: atom_id res chain seq x y z
N MET A 1 20.48 3.66 11.76
CA MET A 1 21.58 3.54 12.78
C MET A 1 22.83 4.17 12.19
N THR A 2 23.96 4.28 12.90
CA THR A 2 25.22 4.75 12.29
C THR A 2 26.17 3.58 11.96
N THR A 3 27.23 3.85 11.20
CA THR A 3 28.31 2.89 10.88
C THR A 3 29.01 2.33 12.12
N THR A 4 28.90 3.00 13.26
CA THR A 4 29.42 2.54 14.56
C THR A 4 28.34 1.91 15.44
N GLY A 5 27.11 1.75 14.95
CA GLY A 5 25.98 1.19 15.71
C GLY A 5 25.20 2.22 16.54
N GLY A 6 25.43 3.52 16.33
CA GLY A 6 24.70 4.59 17.01
C GLY A 6 23.22 4.65 16.64
N LYS A 7 22.41 5.14 17.58
CA LYS A 7 20.95 5.22 17.43
C LYS A 7 20.49 6.67 17.59
N VAL A 8 19.54 7.07 16.76
CA VAL A 8 18.82 8.35 16.91
C VAL A 8 17.94 8.22 18.15
N ILE A 9 18.03 9.18 19.07
CA ILE A 9 17.35 9.16 20.36
C ILE A 9 16.35 10.32 20.54
N SER A 10 16.37 11.32 19.65
CA SER A 10 15.28 12.28 19.50
C SER A 10 14.85 12.29 18.04
N ALA A 11 13.59 12.05 17.73
CA ALA A 11 13.09 12.22 16.37
C ALA A 11 12.07 13.36 16.39
N SER A 12 12.45 14.52 15.83
CA SER A 12 11.66 15.76 15.92
C SER A 12 10.65 15.95 14.78
N SER A 13 10.47 14.94 13.93
CA SER A 13 9.49 14.97 12.84
C SER A 13 8.05 14.79 13.34
N HIS A 14 7.11 15.52 12.72
CA HIS A 14 5.68 15.24 12.83
C HIS A 14 5.22 14.09 11.90
N GLY A 15 6.13 13.53 11.10
CA GLY A 15 5.91 12.39 10.23
C GLY A 15 6.59 11.12 10.73
N SER A 16 6.04 9.96 10.35
CA SER A 16 6.62 8.65 10.64
C SER A 16 6.62 7.76 9.40
N ILE A 17 7.54 6.80 9.37
CA ILE A 17 7.58 5.72 8.37
C ILE A 17 7.45 4.41 9.15
N ASN A 18 6.43 3.62 8.85
CA ASN A 18 6.09 2.40 9.58
C ASN A 18 5.96 2.62 11.11
N GLY A 19 5.38 3.76 11.51
CA GLY A 19 5.21 4.12 12.92
C GLY A 19 6.48 4.61 13.63
N VAL A 20 7.63 4.63 12.97
CA VAL A 20 8.89 5.19 13.50
C VAL A 20 9.06 6.61 12.98
N ALA A 21 9.24 7.57 13.89
CA ALA A 21 9.40 8.97 13.53
C ALA A 21 10.62 9.19 12.62
N ILE A 22 10.44 10.03 11.60
CA ILE A 22 11.50 10.36 10.64
C ILE A 22 12.56 11.19 11.36
N ALA A 23 13.83 10.82 11.20
CA ALA A 23 14.95 11.58 11.73
C ALA A 23 15.25 12.80 10.84
N LEU A 24 15.45 13.96 11.45
CA LEU A 24 15.71 15.23 10.78
C LEU A 24 17.09 15.78 11.14
N GLU A 25 17.54 16.74 10.36
CA GLU A 25 18.74 17.51 10.68
C GLU A 25 18.67 18.09 12.10
N GLY A 26 19.76 17.92 12.85
CA GLY A 26 19.87 18.35 14.24
C GLY A 26 19.28 17.40 15.27
N ASP A 27 18.60 16.31 14.88
CA ASP A 27 18.16 15.26 15.80
C ASP A 27 19.36 14.59 16.49
N VAL A 28 19.18 14.24 17.76
CA VAL A 28 20.24 13.70 18.63
C VAL A 28 20.47 12.23 18.35
N ILE A 29 21.75 11.86 18.25
CA ILE A 29 22.24 10.48 18.11
C ILE A 29 23.16 10.17 19.27
N PHE A 30 22.96 9.02 19.92
CA PHE A 30 23.97 8.47 20.81
C PHE A 30 25.06 7.74 20.00
N CYS A 31 26.31 8.16 20.13
CA CYS A 31 27.45 7.52 19.46
C CYS A 31 28.16 6.53 20.41
N PRO A 32 28.12 5.22 20.15
CA PRO A 32 28.77 4.22 21.01
C PRO A 32 30.31 4.27 20.95
N ALA A 33 30.88 4.86 19.89
CA ALA A 33 32.34 4.93 19.72
C ALA A 33 33.00 5.94 20.65
N CYS A 34 32.48 7.17 20.71
CA CYS A 34 32.98 8.21 21.63
C CYS A 34 32.16 8.34 22.93
N LYS A 35 31.03 7.63 23.03
CA LYS A 35 30.08 7.64 24.17
C LYS A 35 29.44 9.00 24.46
N LEU A 36 29.56 9.94 23.52
CA LEU A 36 28.92 11.25 23.59
C LEU A 36 27.69 11.29 22.68
N GLU A 37 26.79 12.21 23.01
CA GLU A 37 25.72 12.60 22.10
C GLU A 37 26.29 13.41 20.94
N GLY A 38 25.74 13.18 19.74
CA GLY A 38 25.97 13.98 18.56
C GLY A 38 24.67 14.38 17.91
N LYS A 39 24.75 15.17 16.83
CA LYS A 39 23.58 15.58 16.05
C LYS A 39 23.69 15.08 14.61
N ILE A 40 22.55 14.87 13.97
CA ILE A 40 22.51 14.63 12.53
C ILE A 40 22.93 15.91 11.80
N VAL A 41 23.92 15.78 10.93
CA VAL A 41 24.32 16.81 9.97
C VAL A 41 24.16 16.25 8.57
N CYS A 42 23.35 16.92 7.78
CA CYS A 42 23.03 16.54 6.43
C CYS A 42 24.25 16.77 5.50
N ALA A 43 24.74 15.71 4.86
CA ALA A 43 25.90 15.75 3.97
C ALA A 43 25.58 15.13 2.59
N GLY A 44 26.18 15.67 1.52
CA GLY A 44 26.02 15.16 0.16
C GLY A 44 24.82 15.73 -0.60
N ALA A 45 24.76 15.39 -1.89
CA ALA A 45 23.67 15.76 -2.78
C ALA A 45 22.34 15.18 -2.29
N ARG A 46 21.28 15.98 -2.36
CA ARG A 46 19.93 15.59 -1.97
C ARG A 46 18.91 16.31 -2.81
N ILE A 47 17.78 15.66 -3.04
CA ILE A 47 16.60 16.34 -3.56
C ILE A 47 16.03 17.16 -2.40
N PRO A 48 15.77 18.47 -2.58
CA PRO A 48 15.24 19.31 -1.50
C PRO A 48 13.94 18.75 -0.93
N GLU A 49 14.00 18.23 0.29
CA GLU A 49 12.86 17.76 1.07
C GLU A 49 13.05 18.19 2.51
N THR A 50 12.09 18.93 3.06
CA THR A 50 12.12 19.38 4.44
C THR A 50 10.88 18.97 5.20
N TRP A 51 11.06 18.69 6.48
CA TRP A 51 10.00 18.45 7.45
C TRP A 51 10.25 19.36 8.63
N ASN A 52 9.22 20.09 9.08
CA ASN A 52 9.36 21.11 10.14
C ASN A 52 10.48 22.14 9.85
N GLY A 53 10.69 22.47 8.57
CA GLY A 53 11.75 23.39 8.13
C GLY A 53 13.18 22.84 8.22
N LYS A 54 13.35 21.54 8.50
CA LYS A 54 14.65 20.86 8.60
C LYS A 54 14.79 19.79 7.51
N ASN A 55 16.01 19.55 7.06
CA ASN A 55 16.29 18.50 6.07
C ASN A 55 16.01 17.11 6.65
N VAL A 56 15.50 16.20 5.82
CA VAL A 56 15.38 14.78 6.18
C VAL A 56 16.75 14.13 6.21
N ALA A 57 17.01 13.32 7.24
CA ALA A 57 18.23 12.55 7.35
C ALA A 57 18.25 11.41 6.33
N LEU A 58 19.32 11.31 5.53
CA LEU A 58 19.53 10.29 4.52
C LEU A 58 20.68 9.34 4.89
N GLU A 59 20.83 8.29 4.09
CA GLU A 59 22.06 7.49 4.09
C GLU A 59 23.28 8.39 3.87
N ASN A 60 24.39 8.06 4.55
CA ASN A 60 25.65 8.79 4.51
C ASN A 60 25.68 10.18 5.20
N ASP A 61 24.56 10.65 5.76
CA ASP A 61 24.57 11.82 6.65
C ASP A 61 25.45 11.58 7.88
N LEU A 62 25.93 12.66 8.50
CA LEU A 62 26.93 12.58 9.56
C LEU A 62 26.29 12.56 10.94
N CYS A 63 26.86 11.74 11.83
CA CYS A 63 26.70 11.87 13.27
C CYS A 63 27.81 12.80 13.80
N ALA A 64 27.49 14.08 13.94
CA ALA A 64 28.38 15.10 14.49
C ALA A 64 28.52 14.93 16.02
N CYS A 65 29.34 13.97 16.43
CA CYS A 65 29.72 13.63 17.80
C CYS A 65 31.21 13.92 18.04
N GLY A 66 31.76 13.53 19.20
CA GLY A 66 33.17 13.77 19.54
C GLY A 66 34.22 12.91 18.80
N CYS A 67 33.84 12.16 17.77
CA CYS A 67 34.79 11.37 16.97
C CYS A 67 35.54 12.26 15.97
N THR A 68 36.86 12.08 15.83
CA THR A 68 37.67 12.80 14.81
C THR A 68 37.19 12.51 13.39
N SER A 69 36.77 11.27 13.12
CA SER A 69 36.05 10.89 11.91
C SER A 69 34.60 10.60 12.31
N HIS A 70 33.69 11.48 11.90
CA HIS A 70 32.28 11.39 12.25
C HIS A 70 31.64 10.14 11.61
N PRO A 71 30.97 9.27 12.39
CA PRO A 71 30.24 8.12 11.85
C PRO A 71 29.13 8.56 10.89
N ARG A 72 28.78 7.69 9.94
CA ARG A 72 27.73 7.95 8.94
C ARG A 72 26.44 7.23 9.27
N LEU A 73 25.32 7.79 8.85
CA LEU A 73 24.02 7.15 8.94
C LEU A 73 23.91 6.00 7.92
N VAL A 74 23.39 4.88 8.40
CA VAL A 74 23.08 3.67 7.64
C VAL A 74 21.56 3.49 7.64
N PRO A 75 20.94 3.35 6.46
CA PRO A 75 19.50 3.20 6.34
C PRO A 75 19.05 1.89 7.01
N ASN A 76 17.87 1.91 7.61
CA ASN A 76 17.25 0.74 8.25
C ASN A 76 15.94 0.31 7.57
N GLN A 77 15.59 0.97 6.46
CA GLN A 77 14.42 0.68 5.63
C GLN A 77 14.64 1.28 4.23
N SER A 78 13.97 0.73 3.21
CA SER A 78 14.07 1.15 1.80
C SER A 78 12.73 1.59 1.19
N VAL A 79 11.68 1.74 2.00
CA VAL A 79 10.33 2.16 1.61
C VAL A 79 10.31 3.63 1.14
N LYS A 80 11.17 4.49 1.70
CA LYS A 80 11.35 5.88 1.26
C LYS A 80 12.83 6.19 1.09
N TYR A 81 13.23 6.53 -0.14
CA TYR A 81 14.62 6.81 -0.53
C TYR A 81 14.68 7.89 -1.61
N GLN A 82 15.86 8.45 -1.86
CA GLN A 82 16.11 9.41 -2.94
C GLN A 82 17.20 8.87 -3.88
N ILE A 83 17.07 9.13 -5.18
CA ILE A 83 18.12 8.87 -6.18
C ILE A 83 18.62 10.23 -6.66
N THR A 84 19.89 10.54 -6.41
CA THR A 84 20.56 11.74 -6.95
C THR A 84 21.53 11.31 -8.05
N GLY A 85 21.28 11.68 -9.30
CA GLY A 85 22.18 11.44 -10.43
C GLY A 85 22.94 12.70 -10.85
N GLU A 86 24.17 12.54 -11.33
CA GLU A 86 24.96 13.63 -11.93
C GLU A 86 24.48 13.91 -13.38
N ALA A 87 24.18 15.19 -13.59
CA ALA A 87 23.88 15.96 -14.81
C ALA A 87 23.86 15.29 -16.19
N ASP A 88 22.78 15.56 -16.94
CA ASP A 88 22.92 16.08 -18.30
C ASP A 88 22.40 17.52 -18.34
N ALA A 89 23.21 18.39 -18.94
CA ALA A 89 23.08 19.82 -18.96
C ALA A 89 22.04 20.29 -19.98
N ASP A 90 21.03 21.02 -19.53
CA ASP A 90 20.61 22.26 -20.21
C ASP A 90 19.84 23.17 -19.24
N MET A 91 20.28 24.42 -19.14
CA MET A 91 19.71 25.46 -18.27
C MET A 91 19.24 26.60 -19.17
N PRO A 92 18.00 27.11 -19.00
CA PRO A 92 17.72 28.51 -19.27
C PRO A 92 17.62 29.29 -17.97
N GLN A 93 18.36 30.39 -17.93
CA GLN A 93 18.46 31.32 -16.81
C GLN A 93 17.20 32.20 -16.67
N ALA A 94 16.61 32.14 -15.47
CA ALA A 94 15.80 33.12 -14.75
C ALA A 94 14.84 34.06 -15.52
N THR A 95 13.54 33.90 -15.24
CA THR A 95 12.70 35.00 -14.72
C THR A 95 11.64 34.38 -13.82
N ALA A 96 11.44 34.92 -12.63
CA ALA A 96 10.46 34.41 -11.67
C ALA A 96 9.04 34.70 -12.14
N PRO A 97 8.15 33.69 -12.25
CA PRO A 97 6.75 33.88 -11.96
C PRO A 97 6.52 33.48 -10.49
N ALA A 98 5.65 34.19 -9.80
CA ALA A 98 5.03 33.67 -8.59
C ALA A 98 4.24 32.41 -8.99
N THR A 99 4.88 31.24 -8.96
CA THR A 99 4.19 29.98 -9.16
C THR A 99 3.56 29.63 -7.82
N ASN A 100 2.26 29.94 -7.71
CA ASN A 100 1.36 29.05 -6.98
C ASN A 100 1.78 27.64 -7.35
N THR A 101 2.48 26.96 -6.43
CA THR A 101 2.82 25.56 -6.60
C THR A 101 1.49 24.85 -6.51
N VAL A 102 0.82 24.76 -7.65
CA VAL A 102 -0.22 23.78 -7.89
C VAL A 102 0.49 22.48 -7.59
N MET A 103 0.24 21.95 -6.40
CA MET A 103 0.62 20.60 -6.11
C MET A 103 -0.08 19.77 -7.19
N THR A 104 0.70 19.27 -8.15
CA THR A 104 0.19 18.44 -9.23
C THR A 104 -0.15 17.09 -8.61
N PHE A 105 -1.29 17.05 -7.95
CA PHE A 105 -2.02 15.82 -7.70
C PHE A 105 -3.00 15.68 -8.86
N ASP A 106 -3.15 14.47 -9.40
CA ASP A 106 -4.21 14.20 -10.39
C ASP A 106 -5.58 14.54 -9.80
N ASP A 107 -5.74 14.35 -8.48
CA ASP A 107 -6.90 14.76 -7.70
C ASP A 107 -6.55 15.19 -6.26
N LYS A 108 -7.25 16.19 -5.73
CA LYS A 108 -7.18 16.61 -4.32
C LYS A 108 -8.55 16.55 -3.68
N TYR A 109 -8.67 15.76 -2.60
CA TYR A 109 -9.90 15.62 -1.84
C TYR A 109 -9.74 16.19 -0.43
N VAL A 110 -10.76 16.87 0.07
CA VAL A 110 -10.88 17.31 1.46
C VAL A 110 -12.23 16.80 1.96
N LEU A 111 -12.21 16.01 3.04
CA LEU A 111 -13.44 15.62 3.72
C LEU A 111 -13.91 16.82 4.54
N ILE A 112 -15.14 17.24 4.34
CA ILE A 112 -15.78 18.31 5.09
C ILE A 112 -16.96 17.74 5.86
N ASP A 113 -17.14 18.24 7.08
CA ASP A 113 -18.36 18.04 7.84
C ASP A 113 -19.50 18.81 7.16
N GLU A 114 -20.61 18.13 6.87
CA GLU A 114 -21.70 18.69 6.05
C GLU A 114 -22.43 19.84 6.76
N GLU A 115 -22.53 19.81 8.09
CA GLU A 115 -23.25 20.82 8.87
C GLU A 115 -22.37 22.05 9.16
N THR A 116 -21.09 21.83 9.47
CA THR A 116 -20.18 22.91 9.93
C THR A 116 -19.26 23.43 8.84
N GLY A 117 -19.08 22.70 7.74
CA GLY A 117 -18.14 23.03 6.65
C GLY A 117 -16.66 22.91 7.03
N ILE A 118 -16.36 22.35 8.21
CA ILE A 118 -15.00 22.22 8.73
C ILE A 118 -14.35 20.95 8.16
N PRO A 119 -13.06 21.00 7.74
CA PRO A 119 -12.35 19.80 7.32
C PRO A 119 -12.25 18.75 8.43
N LEU A 120 -12.65 17.53 8.11
CA LEU A 120 -12.57 16.38 9.01
C LEU A 120 -11.13 15.86 9.05
N ALA A 121 -10.44 16.08 10.18
CA ALA A 121 -9.10 15.57 10.40
C ALA A 121 -9.14 14.11 10.87
N LYS A 122 -8.13 13.32 10.47
CA LYS A 122 -7.92 11.91 10.90
C LYS A 122 -9.14 11.01 10.68
N THR A 123 -9.95 11.31 9.68
CA THR A 123 -11.12 10.51 9.31
C THR A 123 -10.73 9.53 8.22
N GLU A 124 -10.99 8.25 8.44
CA GLU A 124 -10.80 7.24 7.41
C GLU A 124 -11.77 7.47 6.26
N TYR A 125 -11.27 7.37 5.03
CA TYR A 125 -12.09 7.43 3.83
C TYR A 125 -11.55 6.47 2.78
N ALA A 126 -12.43 6.07 1.87
CA ALA A 126 -12.05 5.31 0.69
C ALA A 126 -12.64 6.00 -0.55
N LEU A 127 -11.79 6.30 -1.52
CA LEU A 127 -12.24 6.72 -2.83
C LEU A 127 -12.65 5.49 -3.61
N ARG A 128 -13.92 5.42 -3.99
CA ARG A 128 -14.43 4.32 -4.80
C ARG A 128 -14.67 4.82 -6.21
N ARG A 129 -13.83 4.39 -7.15
CA ARG A 129 -13.98 4.69 -8.57
C ARG A 129 -14.67 3.54 -9.30
N THR A 130 -15.32 3.86 -10.41
CA THR A 130 -16.14 2.89 -11.16
C THR A 130 -15.31 1.69 -11.63
N ASN A 131 -14.12 1.93 -12.17
CA ASN A 131 -13.26 0.88 -12.70
C ASN A 131 -12.73 -0.02 -11.58
N GLY A 132 -12.21 0.54 -10.49
CA GLY A 132 -11.83 -0.24 -9.31
C GLY A 132 -12.98 -1.09 -8.75
N GLN A 133 -14.19 -0.54 -8.62
CA GLN A 133 -15.36 -1.30 -8.15
C GLN A 133 -15.76 -2.42 -9.12
N ALA A 134 -15.75 -2.14 -10.42
CA ALA A 134 -16.07 -3.12 -11.45
C ALA A 134 -15.05 -4.27 -11.46
N PHE A 135 -13.77 -3.96 -11.22
CA PHE A 135 -12.70 -4.97 -11.13
C PHE A 135 -12.91 -5.90 -9.93
N LEU A 136 -13.23 -5.36 -8.75
CA LEU A 136 -13.55 -6.18 -7.57
C LEU A 136 -14.75 -7.10 -7.80
N LYS A 137 -15.80 -6.59 -8.46
CA LYS A 137 -16.98 -7.39 -8.81
C LYS A 137 -16.65 -8.51 -9.80
N ALA A 138 -15.77 -8.24 -10.77
CA ALA A 138 -15.31 -9.25 -11.71
C ALA A 138 -14.47 -10.34 -11.02
N ILE A 139 -13.61 -9.99 -10.05
CA ILE A 139 -12.89 -10.97 -9.21
C ILE A 139 -13.89 -11.82 -8.41
N ALA A 140 -14.87 -11.18 -7.79
CA ALA A 140 -15.91 -11.86 -7.01
C ALA A 140 -16.69 -12.90 -7.83
N GLU A 141 -17.07 -12.54 -9.06
CA GLU A 141 -17.74 -13.46 -9.98
C GLU A 141 -16.81 -14.60 -10.43
N ALA A 142 -15.54 -14.29 -10.69
CA ALA A 142 -14.52 -15.27 -11.09
C ALA A 142 -14.23 -16.31 -10.02
N GLU A 143 -14.06 -15.89 -8.76
CA GLU A 143 -13.83 -16.78 -7.62
C GLU A 143 -15.10 -17.57 -7.24
N GLY A 144 -16.28 -17.11 -7.67
CA GLY A 144 -17.57 -17.74 -7.37
C GLY A 144 -17.93 -17.77 -5.88
N GLY A 145 -17.21 -16.98 -5.07
CA GLY A 145 -17.32 -16.92 -3.62
C GLY A 145 -18.53 -16.10 -3.15
N GLY A 146 -18.72 -16.09 -1.83
CA GLY A 146 -19.59 -15.16 -1.14
C GLY A 146 -18.87 -14.64 0.10
N TYR A 147 -19.29 -13.46 0.58
CA TYR A 147 -18.67 -12.85 1.75
C TYR A 147 -18.69 -13.75 2.98
N ASP A 148 -19.64 -14.68 3.06
CA ASP A 148 -19.84 -15.64 4.15
C ASP A 148 -19.19 -17.02 3.90
N PHE A 149 -18.36 -17.19 2.87
CA PHE A 149 -17.86 -18.52 2.48
C PHE A 149 -16.53 -18.86 3.18
N LYS A 150 -16.37 -20.11 3.60
CA LYS A 150 -15.08 -20.72 3.92
C LYS A 150 -14.68 -21.66 2.78
N TYR A 151 -13.41 -22.07 2.75
CA TYR A 151 -12.97 -23.12 1.84
C TYR A 151 -13.86 -24.37 1.98
N GLY A 152 -14.46 -24.80 0.86
CA GLY A 152 -15.44 -25.89 0.80
C GLY A 152 -16.91 -25.45 0.72
N ALA A 153 -17.21 -24.16 0.83
CA ALA A 153 -18.56 -23.62 0.63
C ALA A 153 -19.02 -23.74 -0.83
N VAL A 154 -20.30 -24.00 -1.00
CA VAL A 154 -20.96 -24.19 -2.28
C VAL A 154 -22.06 -23.12 -2.45
N LYS A 155 -21.97 -22.34 -3.53
CA LYS A 155 -22.97 -21.34 -3.89
C LYS A 155 -24.33 -22.01 -4.11
N GLY A 156 -25.38 -21.49 -3.48
CA GLY A 156 -26.75 -22.02 -3.58
C GLY A 156 -27.07 -23.24 -2.72
N LYS A 157 -26.09 -23.83 -2.02
CA LYS A 157 -26.34 -24.94 -1.09
C LYS A 157 -27.01 -24.41 0.19
N ARG A 158 -28.18 -24.95 0.51
CA ARG A 158 -28.88 -24.65 1.78
C ARG A 158 -28.15 -25.32 2.94
N ASN A 159 -28.07 -24.63 4.08
CA ASN A 159 -27.44 -25.10 5.32
C ASN A 159 -26.00 -25.62 5.11
N ASP A 160 -25.22 -24.88 4.33
CA ASP A 160 -23.83 -25.24 4.11
C ASP A 160 -23.00 -24.99 5.39
N PRO A 161 -22.40 -26.03 6.00
CA PRO A 161 -21.59 -25.87 7.20
C PRO A 161 -20.32 -25.04 6.97
N TRP A 162 -19.94 -24.82 5.71
CA TRP A 162 -18.79 -23.99 5.34
C TRP A 162 -19.15 -22.54 5.12
N ARG A 163 -20.33 -22.10 5.57
CA ARG A 163 -20.68 -20.69 5.69
C ARG A 163 -20.53 -20.22 7.13
N PHE A 164 -19.99 -19.03 7.31
CA PHE A 164 -19.88 -18.38 8.61
C PHE A 164 -20.86 -17.21 8.73
N THR A 165 -21.31 -16.92 9.93
CA THR A 165 -22.25 -15.81 10.21
C THR A 165 -21.63 -14.73 11.11
N ASP A 166 -20.49 -15.03 11.72
CA ASP A 166 -19.75 -14.10 12.56
C ASP A 166 -18.65 -13.42 11.74
N PHE A 167 -18.84 -12.12 11.49
CA PHE A 167 -17.91 -11.27 10.77
C PHE A 167 -16.99 -10.47 11.70
N SER A 168 -17.03 -10.70 13.01
CA SER A 168 -16.19 -9.97 13.98
C SER A 168 -14.71 -10.35 13.90
N THR A 169 -14.37 -11.44 13.21
CA THR A 169 -12.99 -11.88 12.94
C THR A 169 -12.96 -12.81 11.73
N HIS A 170 -11.76 -13.15 11.26
CA HIS A 170 -11.59 -14.13 10.18
C HIS A 170 -12.05 -15.54 10.61
N PRO A 171 -12.85 -16.27 9.80
CA PRO A 171 -13.59 -17.48 10.22
C PRO A 171 -12.73 -18.76 10.41
N GLY A 172 -11.43 -18.68 10.15
CA GLY A 172 -10.47 -19.77 10.33
C GLY A 172 -10.54 -20.86 9.25
N HIS A 173 -10.18 -22.09 9.62
CA HIS A 173 -10.04 -23.22 8.69
C HIS A 173 -11.36 -23.65 8.05
N GLY A 174 -11.33 -24.00 6.76
CA GLY A 174 -12.44 -24.57 6.01
C GLY A 174 -12.53 -26.09 6.13
N CYS A 175 -13.02 -26.73 5.07
CA CYS A 175 -13.46 -28.13 5.09
C CYS A 175 -12.38 -29.18 5.34
N ASP A 176 -11.14 -28.87 5.00
CA ASP A 176 -9.97 -29.73 5.18
C ASP A 176 -9.30 -29.56 6.55
N GLY A 177 -9.78 -28.62 7.38
CA GLY A 177 -9.18 -28.28 8.66
C GLY A 177 -7.81 -27.56 8.58
N VAL A 178 -7.34 -27.22 7.38
CA VAL A 178 -6.01 -26.62 7.15
C VAL A 178 -6.12 -25.33 6.36
N THR A 179 -6.79 -25.34 5.21
CA THR A 179 -6.95 -24.18 4.34
C THR A 179 -7.82 -23.13 5.01
N THR A 180 -7.32 -21.91 5.08
CA THR A 180 -8.03 -20.78 5.69
C THR A 180 -8.59 -19.79 4.67
N ALA A 181 -8.65 -20.14 3.38
CA ALA A 181 -9.23 -19.25 2.39
C ALA A 181 -10.72 -19.03 2.71
N ALA A 182 -11.13 -17.76 2.77
CA ALA A 182 -12.48 -17.38 3.12
C ALA A 182 -12.91 -16.06 2.45
N GLY A 183 -14.21 -15.83 2.45
CA GLY A 183 -14.83 -14.63 1.95
C GLY A 183 -14.88 -14.57 0.42
N MET A 184 -15.33 -13.41 -0.06
CA MET A 184 -15.54 -13.13 -1.48
C MET A 184 -14.27 -13.31 -2.31
N TYR A 185 -13.12 -12.95 -1.72
CA TYR A 185 -11.83 -12.89 -2.39
C TYR A 185 -10.85 -13.99 -1.97
N GLN A 186 -11.36 -15.08 -1.36
CA GLN A 186 -10.56 -16.21 -0.88
C GLN A 186 -9.34 -15.80 -0.03
N ILE A 187 -9.53 -14.80 0.84
CA ILE A 187 -8.50 -14.25 1.71
C ILE A 187 -8.13 -15.31 2.76
N ASN A 188 -6.83 -15.60 2.92
CA ASN A 188 -6.36 -16.49 3.97
C ASN A 188 -6.07 -15.70 5.27
N LYS A 189 -5.94 -16.42 6.41
CA LYS A 189 -5.75 -15.80 7.72
C LYS A 189 -4.49 -14.92 7.80
N ALA A 190 -3.38 -15.33 7.18
CA ALA A 190 -2.14 -14.55 7.21
C ALA A 190 -2.26 -13.25 6.41
N THR A 191 -2.90 -13.29 5.25
CA THR A 191 -3.22 -12.12 4.42
C THR A 191 -4.15 -11.16 5.16
N TRP A 192 -5.19 -11.68 5.85
CA TRP A 192 -6.07 -10.86 6.67
C TRP A 192 -5.33 -10.18 7.84
N GLN A 193 -4.47 -10.90 8.55
CA GLN A 193 -3.64 -10.31 9.62
C GLN A 193 -2.69 -9.24 9.09
N TYR A 194 -2.07 -9.46 7.93
CA TYR A 194 -1.13 -8.49 7.37
C TYR A 194 -1.82 -7.24 6.83
N HIS A 195 -2.82 -7.38 5.96
CA HIS A 195 -3.50 -6.24 5.34
C HIS A 195 -4.57 -5.62 6.23
N GLY A 196 -5.39 -6.44 6.89
CA GLY A 196 -6.46 -5.98 7.78
C GLY A 196 -5.90 -5.38 9.05
N GLU A 197 -5.38 -6.23 9.94
CA GLU A 197 -4.91 -5.79 11.26
C GLU A 197 -3.65 -4.94 11.14
N GLY A 198 -2.62 -5.44 10.43
CA GLY A 198 -1.29 -4.85 10.40
C GLY A 198 -1.21 -3.51 9.67
N ARG A 199 -1.97 -3.33 8.57
CA ARG A 199 -1.93 -2.10 7.77
C ARG A 199 -3.10 -1.16 7.98
N MET A 200 -4.29 -1.70 8.27
CA MET A 200 -5.52 -0.90 8.37
C MET A 200 -6.11 -0.88 9.79
N GLY A 201 -5.54 -1.61 10.74
CA GLY A 201 -6.09 -1.70 12.10
C GLY A 201 -7.46 -2.41 12.16
N ARG A 202 -7.86 -3.11 11.10
CA ARG A 202 -9.16 -3.78 10.99
C ARG A 202 -9.07 -5.20 11.55
N THR A 203 -9.85 -5.45 12.60
CA THR A 203 -9.91 -6.73 13.31
C THR A 203 -11.17 -7.53 12.98
N ASP A 204 -12.09 -6.95 12.22
CA ASP A 204 -13.26 -7.64 11.68
C ASP A 204 -12.96 -8.29 10.32
N PHE A 205 -13.96 -8.97 9.77
CA PHE A 205 -13.92 -9.59 8.46
C PHE A 205 -15.21 -9.31 7.66
N THR A 206 -15.86 -8.17 7.92
CA THR A 206 -17.08 -7.73 7.22
C THR A 206 -16.87 -7.63 5.71
N PRO A 207 -17.95 -7.60 4.89
CA PRO A 207 -17.83 -7.38 3.45
C PRO A 207 -16.95 -6.18 3.11
N GLU A 208 -17.10 -5.07 3.83
CA GLU A 208 -16.30 -3.85 3.62
C GLU A 208 -14.82 -4.08 3.90
N THR A 209 -14.48 -4.82 4.97
CA THR A 209 -13.09 -5.14 5.29
C THR A 209 -12.48 -6.12 4.29
N GLN A 210 -13.26 -7.07 3.77
CA GLN A 210 -12.82 -7.94 2.68
C GLN A 210 -12.50 -7.14 1.41
N ASP A 211 -13.38 -6.21 1.02
CA ASP A 211 -13.16 -5.31 -0.13
C ASP A 211 -11.88 -4.48 0.06
N LEU A 212 -11.68 -3.90 1.26
CA LEU A 212 -10.49 -3.10 1.56
C LEU A 212 -9.20 -3.93 1.53
N ILE A 213 -9.23 -5.18 1.99
CA ILE A 213 -8.08 -6.09 1.89
C ILE A 213 -7.78 -6.39 0.42
N ALA A 214 -8.80 -6.68 -0.39
CA ALA A 214 -8.62 -6.89 -1.83
C ALA A 214 -8.00 -5.66 -2.50
N VAL A 215 -8.51 -4.45 -2.21
CA VAL A 215 -7.91 -3.19 -2.70
C VAL A 215 -6.47 -3.02 -2.22
N SER A 216 -6.16 -3.37 -0.96
CA SER A 216 -4.79 -3.29 -0.46
C SER A 216 -3.84 -4.25 -1.18
N ILE A 217 -4.30 -5.43 -1.61
CA ILE A 217 -3.52 -6.37 -2.41
C ILE A 217 -3.30 -5.79 -3.81
N LEU A 218 -4.35 -5.28 -4.47
CA LEU A 218 -4.24 -4.62 -5.79
C LEU A 218 -3.26 -3.42 -5.76
N ARG A 219 -3.22 -2.70 -4.63
CA ARG A 219 -2.25 -1.63 -4.39
C ARG A 219 -0.82 -2.15 -4.27
N ASP A 220 -0.60 -3.23 -3.53
CA ASP A 220 0.75 -3.85 -3.41
C ASP A 220 1.25 -4.43 -4.73
N LEU A 221 0.33 -4.85 -5.61
CA LEU A 221 0.64 -5.27 -6.98
C LEU A 221 0.93 -4.09 -7.92
N GLY A 222 0.69 -2.84 -7.51
CA GLY A 222 0.94 -1.65 -8.32
C GLY A 222 0.04 -1.53 -9.55
N ILE A 223 -1.19 -2.05 -9.49
CA ILE A 223 -2.11 -2.10 -10.64
C ILE A 223 -3.33 -1.18 -10.53
N ILE A 224 -3.45 -0.41 -9.44
CA ILE A 224 -4.59 0.50 -9.25
C ILE A 224 -4.71 1.47 -10.42
N ASP A 225 -3.61 2.14 -10.80
CA ASP A 225 -3.65 3.13 -11.88
C ASP A 225 -4.00 2.50 -13.23
N LYS A 226 -3.51 1.28 -13.48
CA LYS A 226 -3.83 0.53 -14.70
C LYS A 226 -5.32 0.19 -14.78
N ILE A 227 -5.92 -0.24 -13.67
CA ILE A 227 -7.35 -0.53 -13.59
C ILE A 227 -8.14 0.74 -13.84
N GLU A 228 -7.76 1.87 -13.23
CA GLU A 228 -8.44 3.15 -13.41
C GLU A 228 -8.35 3.66 -14.85
N GLU A 229 -7.22 3.47 -15.53
CA GLU A 229 -7.03 3.75 -16.96
C GLU A 229 -7.78 2.78 -17.90
N GLY A 230 -8.38 1.71 -17.36
CA GLY A 230 -9.08 0.69 -18.15
C GLY A 230 -8.15 -0.34 -18.81
N ASP A 231 -6.88 -0.41 -18.40
CA ASP A 231 -5.91 -1.44 -18.80
C ASP A 231 -6.12 -2.73 -17.99
N ILE A 232 -7.21 -3.42 -18.31
CA ILE A 232 -7.62 -4.65 -17.62
C ILE A 232 -6.67 -5.82 -17.88
N GLU A 233 -5.96 -5.83 -19.02
CA GLU A 233 -5.03 -6.92 -19.38
C GLU A 233 -3.81 -6.92 -18.48
N SER A 234 -3.17 -5.76 -18.31
CA SER A 234 -2.07 -5.61 -17.37
C SER A 234 -2.52 -5.82 -15.93
N GLY A 235 -3.74 -5.40 -15.57
CA GLY A 235 -4.33 -5.61 -14.26
C GLY A 235 -4.54 -7.09 -13.94
N LEU A 236 -5.16 -7.83 -14.85
CA LEU A 236 -5.42 -9.27 -14.72
C LEU A 236 -4.14 -10.09 -14.63
N SER A 237 -3.17 -9.80 -15.49
CA SER A 237 -1.91 -10.54 -15.52
C SER A 237 -1.20 -10.50 -14.16
N ALA A 238 -1.12 -9.31 -13.53
CA ALA A 238 -0.55 -9.18 -12.20
C ALA A 238 -1.45 -9.77 -11.10
N ALA A 239 -2.76 -9.57 -11.18
CA ALA A 239 -3.73 -10.08 -10.20
C ALA A 239 -3.77 -11.61 -10.15
N SER A 240 -3.51 -12.30 -11.27
CA SER A 240 -3.48 -13.77 -11.36
C SER A 240 -2.45 -14.43 -10.42
N HIS A 241 -1.47 -13.69 -9.93
CA HIS A 241 -0.53 -14.17 -8.91
C HIS A 241 -1.15 -14.29 -7.51
N SER A 242 -2.19 -13.50 -7.22
CA SER A 242 -2.86 -13.47 -5.91
C SER A 242 -4.19 -14.23 -5.92
N TRP A 243 -4.88 -14.26 -7.06
CA TRP A 243 -6.16 -14.94 -7.23
C TRP A 243 -6.04 -16.04 -8.29
N ALA A 244 -6.12 -17.30 -7.84
CA ALA A 244 -5.90 -18.46 -8.70
C ALA A 244 -7.00 -18.65 -9.75
N ALA A 245 -8.21 -18.14 -9.53
CA ALA A 245 -9.29 -18.26 -10.51
C ALA A 245 -9.12 -17.32 -11.72
N LEU A 246 -8.26 -16.31 -11.62
CA LEU A 246 -8.10 -15.28 -12.65
C LEU A 246 -7.24 -15.75 -13.83
N PRO A 247 -7.58 -15.34 -15.07
CA PRO A 247 -6.74 -15.58 -16.24
C PRO A 247 -5.48 -14.71 -16.21
N VAL A 248 -4.37 -15.26 -16.73
CA VAL A 248 -3.07 -14.56 -16.84
C VAL A 248 -3.07 -13.54 -17.99
N GLY A 249 -3.97 -13.68 -18.98
CA GLY A 249 -4.09 -12.80 -20.14
C GLY A 249 -4.94 -13.40 -21.26
N ARG A 250 -5.12 -12.65 -22.35
CA ARG A 250 -5.86 -13.12 -23.55
C ARG A 250 -5.25 -14.39 -24.13
N GLY A 251 -6.10 -15.38 -24.44
CA GLY A 251 -5.67 -16.64 -25.05
C GLY A 251 -4.79 -17.56 -24.17
N SER A 252 -4.58 -17.24 -22.89
CA SER A 252 -3.79 -18.06 -21.98
C SER A 252 -4.70 -18.96 -21.14
N ALA A 253 -4.66 -20.27 -21.39
CA ALA A 253 -5.20 -21.25 -20.45
C ALA A 253 -4.37 -21.20 -19.16
N GLY A 254 -5.03 -21.16 -18.01
CA GLY A 254 -4.42 -20.91 -16.70
C GLY A 254 -3.25 -21.81 -16.31
N ARG A 255 -2.57 -21.43 -15.24
CA ARG A 255 -1.44 -22.18 -14.69
C ARG A 255 -1.99 -23.43 -13.98
N HIS A 256 -1.95 -24.56 -14.67
CA HIS A 256 -2.39 -25.89 -14.22
C HIS A 256 -3.90 -26.16 -14.36
N ASN A 257 -4.24 -27.45 -14.30
CA ASN A 257 -5.52 -28.12 -14.62
C ASN A 257 -6.71 -27.74 -13.71
N GLN A 258 -6.79 -26.50 -13.24
CA GLN A 258 -7.88 -25.96 -12.44
C GLN A 258 -8.88 -25.20 -13.33
N PRO A 259 -10.17 -25.14 -12.97
CA PRO A 259 -11.15 -24.31 -13.66
C PRO A 259 -10.79 -22.83 -13.49
N HIS A 260 -10.25 -22.21 -14.55
CA HIS A 260 -10.00 -20.77 -14.61
C HIS A 260 -11.06 -20.12 -15.52
N VAL A 261 -11.50 -18.92 -15.19
CA VAL A 261 -12.35 -18.14 -16.10
C VAL A 261 -11.51 -17.55 -17.22
N THR A 262 -12.06 -17.46 -18.42
CA THR A 262 -11.35 -16.86 -19.56
C THR A 262 -11.28 -15.35 -19.41
N PHE A 263 -10.30 -14.73 -20.08
CA PHE A 263 -10.18 -13.28 -20.14
C PHE A 263 -11.48 -12.63 -20.59
N GLU A 264 -12.13 -13.20 -21.61
CA GLU A 264 -13.36 -12.68 -22.19
C GLU A 264 -14.53 -12.75 -21.20
N HIS A 265 -14.59 -13.80 -20.38
CA HIS A 265 -15.60 -13.90 -19.33
C HIS A 265 -15.38 -12.86 -18.24
N PHE A 266 -14.12 -12.67 -17.80
CA PHE A 266 -13.79 -11.64 -16.82
C PHE A 266 -14.08 -10.23 -17.37
N GLU A 267 -13.66 -9.94 -18.61
CA GLU A 267 -13.91 -8.67 -19.28
C GLU A 267 -15.42 -8.39 -19.40
N ALA A 268 -16.23 -9.41 -19.73
CA ALA A 268 -17.68 -9.29 -19.77
C ALA A 268 -18.27 -8.95 -18.39
N ALA A 269 -17.82 -9.64 -17.32
CA ALA A 269 -18.25 -9.35 -15.96
C ALA A 269 -17.83 -7.95 -15.51
N TYR A 270 -16.61 -7.52 -15.83
CA TYR A 270 -16.08 -6.19 -15.57
C TYR A 270 -16.92 -5.09 -16.26
N ARG A 271 -17.19 -5.25 -17.55
CA ARG A 271 -18.02 -4.30 -18.30
C ARG A 271 -19.47 -4.28 -17.80
N ALA A 272 -20.04 -5.45 -17.49
CA ALA A 272 -21.38 -5.55 -16.91
C ALA A 272 -21.48 -4.87 -15.53
N ALA A 273 -20.38 -4.83 -14.77
CA ALA A 273 -20.28 -4.12 -13.51
C ALA A 273 -20.08 -2.59 -13.66
N GLY A 274 -20.00 -2.08 -14.88
CA GLY A 274 -19.86 -0.65 -15.21
C GLY A 274 -18.44 -0.21 -15.54
N GLY A 275 -17.48 -1.13 -15.59
CA GLY A 275 -16.08 -0.83 -15.90
C GLY A 275 -15.87 -0.44 -17.36
N THR A 276 -14.98 0.52 -17.59
CA THR A 276 -14.55 0.94 -18.94
C THR A 276 -13.17 0.37 -19.26
N THR A 277 -12.96 0.04 -20.53
CA THR A 277 -11.69 -0.48 -21.07
C THR A 277 -11.14 0.50 -22.09
N ARG A 278 -9.82 0.60 -22.22
CA ARG A 278 -9.17 1.36 -23.30
C ARG A 278 -8.81 0.49 -24.51
#